data_AF-A0A0Q6FE82-F1
#
_entry.id   AF-A0A0Q6FE82-F1
#
_cell.length_a   1.000
_cell.length_b   1.000
_cell.length_c   1.000
_cell.angle_alpha   90.00
_cell.angle_beta   90.00
_cell.angle_gamma   90.00
#
_symmetry.space_group_name_H-M   'P 1'
#
loop_
_entity.id
_entity.type
_entity.pdbx_description
1 polymer ?
#
loop_
_entity_poly.entity_id
_entity_poly.type
_entity_poly.pdbx_seq_one_letter_code
_entity_poly.pdbx_strand_id
1 'polypeptide(L)'
;MPILPTEVHLAPGALADQMADDVRAGLTAMPRTIPPKYFYDARGSLLFDEITRLPEYYPTRTERAILEEHAKDVALATEARSLVELGSGTSEKTRLLLDALRDTGTLETFVPLDVDPAILAEAAAAVAQEYPGVTVAPVVADFERHLTLLPRHPRRLLAFLGSTIGNLDPDQRADFLGRVRATLVEGDAFLLGTDLVKAEDRLVAAYDDAAGVTAQFDLNVLRVLQRELGAELDPDAFEHRAVWVAEEERIEMRLESVRDQTIRIGALDLDVELTAGEQVRTEISTKFRREGVERELAAAGLRLTHWWTDAAGDFALSLSVPG
;
A
#
# COMPACT_ATOMS: atom_id res chain seq x y z
N MET A 1 19.80 -22.39 1.53
CA MET A 1 20.09 -21.29 2.47
C MET A 1 18.77 -20.76 2.98
N PRO A 2 18.63 -20.49 4.28
CA PRO A 2 17.33 -20.62 4.91
C PRO A 2 16.50 -19.34 4.77
N ILE A 3 15.18 -19.55 4.67
CA ILE A 3 14.21 -18.58 5.17
C ILE A 3 14.52 -18.40 6.65
N LEU A 4 14.81 -17.18 7.08
CA LEU A 4 15.03 -16.86 8.49
C LEU A 4 13.70 -16.91 9.26
N PRO A 5 13.74 -17.11 10.59
CA PRO A 5 12.54 -16.97 11.40
C PRO A 5 11.87 -15.60 11.17
N THR A 6 10.56 -15.59 10.99
CA THR A 6 9.79 -14.35 10.81
C THR A 6 9.96 -13.45 12.01
N GLU A 7 10.40 -12.22 11.78
CA GLU A 7 10.45 -11.17 12.79
C GLU A 7 9.05 -10.55 12.91
N VAL A 8 8.51 -10.47 14.12
CA VAL A 8 7.14 -9.97 14.35
C VAL A 8 7.20 -8.75 15.26
N HIS A 9 6.80 -7.60 14.73
CA HIS A 9 6.74 -6.34 15.48
C HIS A 9 5.31 -5.97 15.89
N LEU A 10 4.31 -6.70 15.40
CA LEU A 10 2.92 -6.57 15.84
C LEU A 10 2.71 -7.38 17.14
N ALA A 11 2.32 -6.72 18.23
CA ALA A 11 1.97 -7.44 19.46
C ALA A 11 0.67 -8.26 19.26
N PRO A 12 0.53 -9.44 19.91
CA PRO A 12 -0.70 -10.22 19.84
C PRO A 12 -1.90 -9.38 20.29
N GLY A 13 -2.97 -9.33 19.48
CA GLY A 13 -4.16 -8.53 19.78
C GLY A 13 -4.05 -7.03 19.48
N ALA A 14 -2.83 -6.50 19.25
CA ALA A 14 -2.64 -5.07 19.00
C ALA A 14 -3.33 -4.58 17.72
N LEU A 15 -3.54 -5.45 16.73
CA LEU A 15 -4.29 -5.10 15.53
C LEU A 15 -5.78 -4.87 15.84
N ALA A 16 -6.36 -5.68 16.73
CA ALA A 16 -7.76 -5.56 17.14
C ALA A 16 -7.97 -4.34 18.04
N ASP A 17 -7.07 -4.11 19.01
CA ASP A 17 -7.10 -2.90 19.85
C ASP A 17 -6.91 -1.64 18.99
N GLN A 18 -5.98 -1.67 18.03
CA GLN A 18 -5.79 -0.56 17.09
C GLN A 18 -7.02 -0.33 16.22
N MET A 19 -7.66 -1.40 15.74
CA MET A 19 -8.91 -1.29 14.98
C MET A 19 -10.01 -0.64 15.81
N ALA A 20 -10.15 -1.01 17.09
CA ALA A 20 -11.12 -0.41 17.97
C ALA A 20 -10.91 1.11 18.12
N ASP A 21 -9.67 1.54 18.33
CA ASP A 21 -9.31 2.96 18.46
C ASP A 21 -9.53 3.72 17.14
N ASP A 22 -9.05 3.17 16.02
CA ASP A 22 -9.15 3.78 14.70
C ASP A 22 -10.60 3.92 14.24
N VAL A 23 -11.42 2.87 14.43
CA VAL A 23 -12.84 2.88 14.08
C VAL A 23 -13.62 3.84 14.97
N ARG A 24 -13.32 3.90 16.28
CA ARG A 24 -13.95 4.89 17.16
C ARG A 24 -13.61 6.31 16.72
N ALA A 25 -12.34 6.61 16.49
CA ALA A 25 -11.89 7.93 16.07
C ALA A 25 -12.51 8.32 14.72
N GLY A 26 -12.46 7.41 13.74
CA GLY A 26 -12.94 7.65 12.39
C GLY A 26 -14.46 7.79 12.29
N LEU A 27 -15.22 6.95 12.99
CA LEU A 27 -16.68 6.99 12.94
C LEU A 27 -17.29 8.04 13.86
N THR A 28 -16.54 8.65 14.78
CA THR A 28 -17.01 9.81 15.58
C THR A 28 -16.57 11.15 15.00
N ALA A 29 -15.68 11.16 14.01
CA ALA A 29 -15.24 12.36 13.31
C ALA A 29 -16.28 12.87 12.28
N MET A 30 -16.09 14.11 11.84
CA MET A 30 -16.82 14.72 10.73
C MET A 30 -15.82 15.37 9.77
N PRO A 31 -15.65 14.87 8.54
CA PRO A 31 -16.33 13.72 7.94
C PRO A 31 -15.92 12.37 8.60
N ARG A 32 -16.80 11.37 8.50
CA ARG A 32 -16.55 10.02 9.01
C ARG A 32 -15.57 9.27 8.13
N THR A 33 -14.72 8.45 8.76
CA THR A 33 -13.69 7.67 8.06
C THR A 33 -13.55 6.26 8.62
N ILE A 34 -13.08 5.34 7.78
CA ILE A 34 -12.54 4.03 8.18
C ILE A 34 -11.19 3.86 7.48
N PRO A 35 -10.09 3.53 8.18
CA PRO A 35 -8.80 3.37 7.53
C PRO A 35 -8.73 2.21 6.52
N PRO A 36 -8.07 2.39 5.36
CA PRO A 36 -8.05 1.39 4.28
C PRO A 36 -7.25 0.13 4.61
N LYS A 37 -6.36 0.17 5.63
CA LYS A 37 -5.62 -1.02 6.08
C LYS A 37 -6.54 -2.16 6.55
N TYR A 38 -7.80 -1.88 6.86
CA TYR A 38 -8.79 -2.88 7.24
C TYR A 38 -9.51 -3.54 6.06
N PHE A 39 -9.23 -3.14 4.81
CA PHE A 39 -9.70 -3.87 3.65
C PHE A 39 -9.04 -5.25 3.53
N TYR A 40 -7.77 -5.38 3.93
CA TYR A 40 -6.90 -6.50 3.60
C TYR A 40 -7.02 -7.68 4.58
N ASP A 41 -8.25 -8.11 4.85
CA ASP A 41 -8.46 -9.47 5.37
C ASP A 41 -8.31 -10.49 4.22
N ALA A 42 -8.37 -11.80 4.52
CA ALA A 42 -8.18 -12.83 3.50
C ALA A 42 -9.09 -12.66 2.26
N ARG A 43 -10.34 -12.19 2.43
CA ARG A 43 -11.26 -11.95 1.31
C ARG A 43 -10.90 -10.67 0.57
N GLY A 44 -10.60 -9.59 1.28
CA GLY A 44 -10.23 -8.33 0.66
C GLY A 44 -8.92 -8.40 -0.11
N SER A 45 -7.94 -9.17 0.37
CA SER A 45 -6.70 -9.43 -0.38
C SER A 45 -6.97 -10.16 -1.70
N LEU A 46 -7.90 -11.12 -1.72
CA LEU A 46 -8.33 -11.78 -2.97
C LEU A 46 -9.07 -10.83 -3.92
N LEU A 47 -9.91 -9.94 -3.37
CA LEU A 47 -10.60 -8.91 -4.15
C LEU A 47 -9.61 -7.90 -4.74
N PHE A 48 -8.61 -7.48 -3.98
CA PHE A 48 -7.56 -6.59 -4.47
C PHE A 48 -6.73 -7.25 -5.58
N ASP A 49 -6.37 -8.53 -5.41
CA ASP A 49 -5.71 -9.31 -6.45
C ASP A 49 -6.56 -9.37 -7.75
N GLU A 50 -7.88 -9.51 -7.64
CA GLU A 50 -8.80 -9.39 -8.77
C GLU A 50 -8.82 -7.99 -9.38
N ILE A 51 -8.87 -6.93 -8.55
CA ILE A 51 -8.78 -5.52 -8.98
C ILE A 51 -7.54 -5.30 -9.85
N THR A 52 -6.39 -5.85 -9.46
CA THR A 52 -5.14 -5.65 -10.20
C THR A 52 -5.17 -6.15 -11.65
N ARG A 53 -6.14 -7.00 -12.00
CA ARG A 53 -6.32 -7.59 -13.33
C ARG A 53 -7.45 -6.95 -14.15
N LEU A 54 -8.19 -6.02 -13.55
CA LEU A 54 -9.31 -5.36 -14.24
C LEU A 54 -8.81 -4.48 -15.40
N PRO A 55 -9.58 -4.39 -16.50
CA PRO A 55 -9.20 -3.55 -17.63
C PRO A 55 -9.14 -2.06 -17.24
N GLU A 56 -9.99 -1.59 -16.34
CA GLU A 56 -10.01 -0.21 -15.85
C GLU A 56 -8.81 0.09 -14.92
N TYR A 57 -8.40 -0.87 -14.08
CA TYR A 57 -7.32 -0.69 -13.10
C TYR A 57 -5.93 -0.79 -13.73
N TYR A 58 -5.47 0.31 -14.31
CA TYR A 58 -4.16 0.41 -14.95
C TYR A 58 -2.92 0.36 -14.02
N PRO A 59 -2.94 0.80 -12.74
CA PRO A 59 -1.70 1.00 -11.98
C PRO A 59 -0.76 -0.20 -11.95
N THR A 60 -1.28 -1.40 -11.69
CA THR A 60 -0.44 -2.60 -11.55
C THR A 60 0.27 -2.96 -12.85
N ARG A 61 -0.44 -2.94 -13.98
CA ARG A 61 0.15 -3.29 -15.29
C ARG A 61 1.10 -2.20 -15.81
N THR A 62 0.81 -0.93 -15.53
CA THR A 62 1.70 0.19 -15.93
C THR A 62 2.98 0.18 -15.12
N GLU A 63 2.90 -0.01 -13.80
CA GLU A 63 4.10 -0.11 -12.96
C GLU A 63 4.95 -1.34 -13.32
N ARG A 64 4.30 -2.48 -13.58
CA ARG A 64 4.98 -3.69 -14.05
C ARG A 64 5.74 -3.44 -15.34
N ALA A 65 5.14 -2.76 -16.33
CA ALA A 65 5.81 -2.45 -17.59
C ALA A 65 7.08 -1.61 -17.39
N ILE A 66 7.04 -0.64 -16.46
CA ILE A 66 8.23 0.17 -16.11
C ILE A 66 9.31 -0.73 -15.49
N LEU A 67 8.94 -1.64 -14.59
CA LEU A 67 9.90 -2.58 -14.00
C LEU A 67 10.48 -3.55 -15.04
N GLU A 68 9.69 -4.04 -15.98
CA GLU A 68 10.17 -4.91 -17.06
C GLU A 68 11.22 -4.19 -17.93
N GLU A 69 11.06 -2.88 -18.15
CA GLU A 69 12.01 -2.07 -18.92
C GLU A 69 13.24 -1.64 -18.10
N HIS A 70 13.04 -1.25 -16.83
CA HIS A 70 14.05 -0.52 -16.05
C HIS A 70 14.57 -1.22 -14.79
N ALA A 71 14.13 -2.43 -14.45
CA ALA A 71 14.65 -3.14 -13.28
C ALA A 71 16.18 -3.33 -13.34
N LYS A 72 16.73 -3.56 -14.55
CA LYS A 72 18.18 -3.62 -14.75
C LYS A 72 18.88 -2.28 -14.49
N ASP A 73 18.27 -1.17 -14.87
CA ASP A 73 18.81 0.17 -14.60
C ASP A 73 18.83 0.44 -13.09
N VAL A 74 17.77 0.06 -12.37
CA VAL A 74 17.71 0.12 -10.91
C VAL A 74 18.82 -0.74 -10.28
N ALA A 75 19.00 -1.98 -10.74
CA ALA A 75 20.04 -2.87 -10.24
C ALA A 75 21.45 -2.29 -10.44
N LEU A 76 21.74 -1.75 -11.62
CA LEU A 76 23.04 -1.14 -11.94
C LEU A 76 23.28 0.16 -11.16
N ALA A 77 22.26 0.99 -10.97
CA ALA A 77 22.37 2.26 -10.25
C ALA A 77 22.58 2.06 -8.74
N THR A 78 22.05 0.97 -8.18
CA THR A 78 22.07 0.72 -6.73
C THR A 78 23.15 -0.27 -6.30
N GLU A 79 23.49 -1.23 -7.16
CA GLU A 79 24.28 -2.42 -6.80
C GLU A 79 23.78 -3.05 -5.49
N ALA A 80 22.46 -3.02 -5.29
CA ALA A 80 21.87 -3.39 -4.01
C ALA A 80 22.13 -4.87 -3.71
N ARG A 81 22.47 -5.14 -2.45
CA ARG A 81 22.66 -6.50 -1.94
C ARG A 81 21.44 -7.03 -1.23
N SER A 82 20.61 -6.13 -0.73
CA SER A 82 19.36 -6.46 -0.09
C SER A 82 18.21 -5.68 -0.69
N LEU A 83 17.14 -6.39 -1.04
CA LEU A 83 15.87 -5.78 -1.42
C LEU A 83 14.89 -5.89 -0.23
N VAL A 84 14.42 -4.75 0.26
CA VAL A 84 13.32 -4.68 1.23
C VAL A 84 12.08 -4.19 0.51
N GLU A 85 11.00 -4.94 0.56
CA GLU A 85 9.71 -4.53 -0.02
C GLU A 85 8.72 -4.19 1.09
N LEU A 86 8.18 -2.97 1.05
CA LEU A 86 7.14 -2.50 1.98
C LEU A 86 5.75 -2.81 1.43
N GLY A 87 4.95 -3.58 2.17
CA GLY A 87 3.62 -4.02 1.71
C GLY A 87 3.74 -5.01 0.56
N SER A 88 4.47 -6.11 0.81
CA SER A 88 4.91 -7.02 -0.25
C SER A 88 3.79 -7.76 -0.96
N GLY A 89 2.63 -7.98 -0.33
CA GLY A 89 1.57 -8.78 -0.91
C GLY A 89 2.11 -10.11 -1.46
N THR A 90 1.82 -10.42 -2.73
CA THR A 90 2.31 -11.63 -3.42
C THR A 90 3.71 -11.49 -4.04
N SER A 91 4.33 -10.30 -3.98
CA SER A 91 5.64 -9.96 -4.53
C SER A 91 5.83 -10.29 -6.02
N GLU A 92 4.78 -10.33 -6.84
CA GLU A 92 4.92 -10.67 -8.28
C GLU A 92 5.78 -9.66 -9.04
N LYS A 93 5.56 -8.35 -8.82
CA LYS A 93 6.35 -7.27 -9.45
C LYS A 93 7.79 -7.28 -8.95
N THR A 94 7.99 -7.63 -7.69
CA THR A 94 9.27 -7.67 -6.99
C THR A 94 10.24 -8.66 -7.62
N ARG A 95 9.72 -9.73 -8.22
CA ARG A 95 10.54 -10.70 -8.97
C ARG A 95 11.35 -10.06 -10.08
N LEU A 96 10.85 -9.00 -10.72
CA LEU A 96 11.61 -8.26 -11.75
C LEU A 96 12.85 -7.59 -11.16
N LEU A 97 12.75 -7.03 -9.94
CA LEU A 97 13.90 -6.45 -9.22
C LEU A 97 14.84 -7.54 -8.70
N LEU A 98 14.31 -8.63 -8.16
CA LEU A 98 15.11 -9.76 -7.69
C LEU A 98 15.90 -10.39 -8.84
N ASP A 99 15.26 -10.62 -9.99
CA ASP A 99 15.90 -11.13 -11.20
C ASP A 99 17.02 -10.19 -11.66
N ALA A 100 16.75 -8.88 -11.74
CA ALA A 100 17.76 -7.90 -12.14
C ALA A 100 18.98 -7.89 -11.20
N LEU A 101 18.77 -7.87 -9.88
CA LEU A 101 19.86 -7.89 -8.89
C LEU A 101 20.62 -9.21 -8.87
N ARG A 102 19.93 -10.34 -9.10
CA ARG A 102 20.56 -11.66 -9.26
C ARG A 102 21.43 -11.69 -10.50
N ASP A 103 20.92 -11.20 -11.64
CA ASP A 103 21.60 -11.24 -12.93
C ASP A 103 22.81 -10.29 -12.97
N THR A 104 22.81 -9.22 -12.16
CA THR A 104 23.99 -8.38 -11.90
C THR A 104 24.93 -8.95 -10.84
N GLY A 105 24.57 -10.07 -10.20
CA GLY A 105 25.40 -10.78 -9.22
C GLY A 105 25.51 -10.10 -7.86
N THR A 106 24.57 -9.21 -7.51
CA THR A 106 24.61 -8.44 -6.25
C THR A 106 23.64 -8.95 -5.19
N LEU A 107 22.55 -9.63 -5.57
CA LEU A 107 21.49 -10.06 -4.64
C LEU A 107 21.98 -11.08 -3.60
N GLU A 108 21.89 -10.71 -2.32
CA GLU A 108 22.22 -11.55 -1.17
C GLU A 108 20.99 -11.83 -0.29
N THR A 109 20.13 -10.83 -0.06
CA THR A 109 18.97 -10.92 0.86
C THR A 109 17.70 -10.33 0.27
N PHE A 110 16.56 -10.95 0.55
CA PHE A 110 15.22 -10.39 0.34
C PHE A 110 14.49 -10.27 1.68
N VAL A 111 13.92 -9.11 1.95
CA VAL A 111 13.18 -8.81 3.18
C VAL A 111 11.77 -8.36 2.78
N PRO A 112 10.81 -9.30 2.63
CA PRO A 112 9.42 -8.92 2.45
C PRO A 112 8.86 -8.42 3.79
N LEU A 113 8.13 -7.30 3.75
CA LEU A 113 7.40 -6.76 4.89
C LEU A 113 5.91 -6.68 4.57
N ASP A 114 5.10 -7.23 5.47
CA ASP A 114 3.63 -7.13 5.38
C ASP A 114 2.99 -7.13 6.79
N VAL A 115 1.74 -6.70 6.88
CA VAL A 115 0.95 -6.82 8.11
C VAL A 115 0.30 -8.21 8.21
N ASP A 116 0.11 -8.90 7.08
CA ASP A 116 -0.48 -10.24 7.04
C ASP A 116 0.61 -11.34 7.12
N PRO A 117 0.70 -12.08 8.23
CA PRO A 117 1.69 -13.15 8.39
C PRO A 117 1.47 -14.34 7.44
N ALA A 118 0.24 -14.60 6.98
CA ALA A 118 -0.07 -15.72 6.11
C ALA A 118 0.42 -15.44 4.68
N ILE A 119 0.05 -14.28 4.13
CA ILE A 119 0.52 -13.83 2.81
C ILE A 119 2.05 -13.78 2.79
N LEU A 120 2.64 -13.22 3.85
CA LEU A 120 4.09 -13.10 3.96
C LEU A 120 4.80 -14.47 3.97
N ALA A 121 4.23 -15.48 4.64
CA ALA A 121 4.78 -16.83 4.68
C ALA A 121 4.74 -17.50 3.30
N GLU A 122 3.65 -17.34 2.56
CA GLU A 122 3.51 -17.85 1.19
C GLU A 122 4.51 -17.19 0.23
N ALA A 123 4.59 -15.86 0.25
CA ALA A 123 5.53 -15.10 -0.58
C ALA A 123 6.99 -15.46 -0.26
N ALA A 124 7.35 -15.57 1.02
CA ALA A 124 8.70 -15.94 1.45
C ALA A 124 9.08 -17.35 0.99
N ALA A 125 8.15 -18.32 1.07
CA ALA A 125 8.38 -19.68 0.61
C ALA A 125 8.58 -19.75 -0.91
N ALA A 126 7.76 -19.04 -1.68
CA ALA A 126 7.87 -18.97 -3.13
C ALA A 126 9.21 -18.36 -3.56
N VAL A 127 9.59 -17.21 -3.01
CA VAL A 127 10.87 -16.54 -3.33
C VAL A 127 12.08 -17.40 -2.95
N ALA A 128 12.06 -18.07 -1.79
CA ALA A 128 13.16 -18.96 -1.41
C ALA A 128 13.33 -20.16 -2.37
N GLN A 129 12.24 -20.64 -2.97
CA GLN A 129 12.27 -21.71 -3.97
C GLN A 129 12.78 -21.20 -5.33
N GLU A 130 12.34 -20.02 -5.75
CA GLU A 130 12.66 -19.40 -7.04
C GLU A 130 14.11 -18.85 -7.10
N TYR A 131 14.67 -18.44 -5.95
CA TYR A 131 15.99 -17.81 -5.86
C TYR A 131 16.96 -18.59 -4.93
N PRO A 132 17.44 -19.78 -5.34
CA PRO A 132 18.39 -20.54 -4.54
C PRO A 132 19.65 -19.76 -4.21
N GLY A 133 19.95 -19.62 -2.92
CA GLY A 133 21.15 -18.90 -2.43
C GLY A 133 20.85 -17.51 -1.86
N VAL A 134 19.66 -16.95 -2.12
CA VAL A 134 19.19 -15.72 -1.49
C VAL A 134 18.67 -16.03 -0.07
N THR A 135 19.03 -15.19 0.90
CA THR A 135 18.46 -15.27 2.25
C THR A 135 17.13 -14.54 2.27
N VAL A 136 16.05 -15.20 2.71
CA VAL A 136 14.73 -14.56 2.84
C VAL A 136 14.48 -14.27 4.32
N ALA A 137 14.25 -13.01 4.67
CA ALA A 137 14.07 -12.55 6.05
C ALA A 137 12.70 -11.85 6.20
N PRO A 138 11.60 -12.61 6.38
CA PRO A 138 10.27 -12.05 6.44
C PRO A 138 10.05 -11.23 7.72
N VAL A 139 9.40 -10.07 7.59
CA VAL A 139 9.07 -9.16 8.71
C VAL A 139 7.57 -8.86 8.74
N VAL A 140 6.90 -9.22 9.84
CA VAL A 140 5.49 -8.85 10.09
C VAL A 140 5.46 -7.52 10.84
N ALA A 141 5.08 -6.45 10.14
CA ALA A 141 5.12 -5.10 10.67
C ALA A 141 4.22 -4.12 9.92
N ASP A 142 3.71 -3.14 10.68
CA ASP A 142 3.08 -1.93 10.12
C ASP A 142 4.15 -0.90 9.70
N PHE A 143 4.24 -0.59 8.41
CA PHE A 143 5.22 0.35 7.86
C PHE A 143 4.98 1.81 8.30
N GLU A 144 3.80 2.19 8.79
CA GLU A 144 3.60 3.54 9.32
C GLU A 144 4.32 3.71 10.67
N ARG A 145 4.53 2.60 11.40
CA ARG A 145 5.01 2.62 12.79
C ARG A 145 6.41 2.03 12.97
N HIS A 146 6.73 0.98 12.22
CA HIS A 146 7.82 0.06 12.55
C HIS A 146 9.00 0.10 11.57
N LEU A 147 9.05 1.03 10.60
CA LEU A 147 10.15 1.11 9.64
C LEU A 147 11.54 1.12 10.28
N THR A 148 11.68 1.81 11.42
CA THR A 148 12.96 1.91 12.14
C THR A 148 13.41 0.61 12.78
N LEU A 149 12.53 -0.39 12.88
CA LEU A 149 12.81 -1.72 13.42
C LEU A 149 13.32 -2.68 12.34
N LEU A 150 13.23 -2.31 11.06
CA LEU A 150 13.65 -3.17 9.96
C LEU A 150 15.12 -3.56 10.07
N PRO A 151 15.47 -4.82 9.74
CA PRO A 151 16.85 -5.27 9.78
C PRO A 151 17.71 -4.42 8.85
N ARG A 152 18.91 -4.10 9.33
CA ARG A 152 19.90 -3.35 8.56
C ARG A 152 20.74 -4.34 7.77
N HIS A 153 20.82 -4.09 6.47
CA HIS A 153 21.68 -4.81 5.56
C HIS A 153 22.52 -3.82 4.75
N PRO A 154 23.74 -4.19 4.31
CA PRO A 154 24.54 -3.33 3.45
C PRO A 154 23.84 -3.08 2.10
N ARG A 155 23.91 -1.84 1.58
CA ARG A 155 23.45 -1.46 0.23
C ARG A 155 22.03 -1.93 -0.05
N ARG A 156 21.11 -1.34 0.70
CA ARG A 156 19.70 -1.73 0.71
C ARG A 156 18.92 -0.95 -0.33
N LEU A 157 18.17 -1.65 -1.16
CA LEU A 157 17.10 -1.09 -1.96
C LEU A 157 15.79 -1.25 -1.17
N LEU A 158 15.23 -0.15 -0.68
CA LEU A 158 13.90 -0.12 -0.09
C LEU A 158 12.88 0.19 -1.20
N ALA A 159 12.00 -0.74 -1.51
CA ALA A 159 10.97 -0.58 -2.53
C ALA A 159 9.60 -0.38 -1.87
N PHE A 160 8.88 0.66 -2.31
CA PHE A 160 7.48 0.89 -1.96
C PHE A 160 6.69 1.14 -3.25
N LEU A 161 5.97 0.11 -3.68
CA LEU A 161 5.39 0.01 -5.02
C LEU A 161 3.86 0.17 -4.97
N GLY A 162 3.23 0.21 -6.14
CA GLY A 162 1.77 0.23 -6.30
C GLY A 162 1.11 1.57 -5.99
N SER A 163 1.90 2.62 -5.73
CA SER A 163 1.39 3.93 -5.30
C SER A 163 0.64 3.89 -3.96
N THR A 164 0.92 2.90 -3.10
CA THR A 164 0.37 2.80 -1.73
C THR A 164 0.69 4.04 -0.89
N ILE A 165 1.78 4.75 -1.19
CA ILE A 165 2.08 6.05 -0.58
C ILE A 165 0.96 7.09 -0.77
N GLY A 166 0.17 6.95 -1.82
CA GLY A 166 -0.98 7.81 -2.12
C GLY A 166 -2.13 7.65 -1.14
N ASN A 167 -2.13 6.57 -0.35
CA ASN A 167 -3.13 6.30 0.68
C ASN A 167 -2.88 7.06 1.99
N LEU A 168 -1.74 7.74 2.08
CA LEU A 168 -1.38 8.60 3.20
C LEU A 168 -1.76 10.05 2.87
N ASP A 169 -2.34 10.75 3.83
CA ASP A 169 -2.54 12.20 3.71
C ASP A 169 -1.19 12.94 3.69
N PRO A 170 -1.13 14.22 3.30
CA PRO A 170 0.14 14.94 3.16
C PRO A 170 1.04 14.92 4.40
N ASP A 171 0.45 15.02 5.60
CA ASP A 171 1.22 15.03 6.85
C ASP A 171 1.75 13.62 7.17
N GLN A 172 0.89 12.61 7.04
CA GLN A 172 1.28 11.20 7.17
C GLN A 172 2.38 10.81 6.18
N ARG A 173 2.28 11.27 4.93
CA ARG A 173 3.26 10.99 3.88
C ARG A 173 4.61 11.66 4.15
N ALA A 174 4.60 12.90 4.63
CA ALA A 174 5.82 13.60 5.04
C ALA A 174 6.51 12.86 6.20
N ASP A 175 5.75 12.44 7.22
CA ASP A 175 6.25 11.64 8.33
C ASP A 175 6.82 10.29 7.88
N PHE A 176 6.11 9.60 6.98
CA PHE A 176 6.56 8.34 6.40
C PHE A 176 7.87 8.50 5.64
N LEU A 177 7.99 9.50 4.76
CA LEU A 177 9.22 9.77 4.00
C LEU A 177 10.39 10.15 4.94
N GLY A 178 10.11 10.90 6.01
CA GLY A 178 11.09 11.21 7.05
C GLY A 178 11.61 9.95 7.76
N ARG A 179 10.71 9.01 8.10
CA ARG A 179 11.08 7.70 8.68
C ARG A 179 11.88 6.86 7.70
N VAL A 180 11.48 6.82 6.43
CA VAL A 180 12.26 6.17 5.36
C VAL A 180 13.67 6.74 5.36
N ARG A 181 13.83 8.07 5.24
CA ARG A 181 15.16 8.71 5.24
C ARG A 181 15.99 8.36 6.48
N ALA A 182 15.38 8.31 7.65
CA ALA A 182 16.06 7.97 8.91
C ALA A 182 16.59 6.53 8.94
N THR A 183 16.06 5.64 8.11
CA THR A 183 16.51 4.25 8.00
C THR A 183 17.61 4.04 6.95
N LEU A 184 17.80 4.97 6.02
CA LEU A 184 18.75 4.84 4.92
C LEU A 184 20.11 5.43 5.28
N VAL A 185 21.17 4.68 4.97
CA VAL A 185 22.58 5.12 5.09
C VAL A 185 23.22 5.28 3.71
N GLU A 186 24.46 5.78 3.68
CA GLU A 186 25.22 5.89 2.42
C GLU A 186 25.31 4.53 1.71
N GLY A 187 24.94 4.53 0.43
CA GLY A 187 24.86 3.32 -0.41
C GLY A 187 23.48 2.65 -0.45
N ASP A 188 22.54 3.07 0.39
CA ASP A 188 21.13 2.65 0.29
C ASP A 188 20.37 3.51 -0.72
N ALA A 189 19.27 2.97 -1.24
CA ALA A 189 18.36 3.66 -2.14
C ALA A 189 16.89 3.36 -1.83
N PHE A 190 16.02 4.27 -2.25
CA PHE A 190 14.57 4.18 -2.12
C PHE A 190 13.93 4.21 -3.50
N LEU A 191 13.24 3.14 -3.86
CA LEU A 191 12.44 3.02 -5.08
C LEU A 191 10.97 3.19 -4.72
N LEU A 192 10.36 4.24 -5.26
CA LEU A 192 8.98 4.61 -4.95
C LEU A 192 8.14 4.64 -6.22
N GLY A 193 7.03 3.89 -6.20
CA GLY A 193 5.97 3.97 -7.20
C GLY A 193 4.95 5.05 -6.87
N THR A 194 4.60 5.87 -7.85
CA THR A 194 3.60 6.94 -7.74
C THR A 194 2.71 6.96 -8.97
N ASP A 195 1.42 6.86 -8.76
CA ASP A 195 0.40 6.98 -9.80
C ASP A 195 0.19 8.46 -10.15
N LEU A 196 0.26 8.83 -11.43
CA LEU A 196 0.30 10.23 -11.84
C LEU A 196 -1.09 10.82 -12.09
N VAL A 197 -1.22 12.14 -11.99
CA VAL A 197 -2.45 12.83 -12.40
C VAL A 197 -2.69 12.61 -13.90
N LYS A 198 -3.92 12.22 -14.24
CA LYS A 198 -4.36 11.95 -15.62
C LYS A 198 -5.85 12.26 -15.78
N ALA A 199 -6.45 11.86 -16.90
CA ALA A 199 -7.87 12.09 -17.17
C ALA A 199 -8.77 11.53 -16.06
N GLU A 200 -9.69 12.36 -15.57
CA GLU A 200 -10.58 12.07 -14.44
C GLU A 200 -11.43 10.82 -14.66
N ASP A 201 -11.98 10.66 -15.87
CA ASP A 201 -12.80 9.51 -16.24
C ASP A 201 -12.03 8.19 -16.09
N ARG A 202 -10.75 8.17 -16.47
CA ARG A 202 -9.86 7.02 -16.28
C ARG A 202 -9.53 6.78 -14.81
N LEU A 203 -9.35 7.85 -14.04
CA LEU A 203 -9.08 7.75 -12.60
C LEU A 203 -10.29 7.20 -11.86
N VAL A 204 -11.49 7.72 -12.11
CA VAL A 204 -12.73 7.24 -11.49
C VAL A 204 -13.03 5.80 -11.91
N ALA A 205 -12.95 5.48 -13.21
CA ALA A 205 -13.21 4.13 -13.69
C ALA A 205 -12.27 3.08 -13.09
N ALA A 206 -11.01 3.43 -12.78
CA ALA A 206 -10.09 2.52 -12.12
C ALA A 206 -10.57 2.14 -10.71
N TYR A 207 -11.38 2.96 -10.05
CA TYR A 207 -11.91 2.70 -8.71
C TYR A 207 -13.42 2.40 -8.68
N ASP A 208 -14.08 2.40 -9.83
CA ASP A 208 -15.51 2.09 -10.02
C ASP A 208 -15.67 1.25 -11.29
N ASP A 209 -15.09 0.05 -11.25
CA ASP A 209 -15.05 -0.85 -12.38
C ASP A 209 -16.43 -1.42 -12.74
N ALA A 210 -16.65 -1.70 -14.03
CA ALA A 210 -17.94 -2.18 -14.51
C ALA A 210 -18.33 -3.57 -13.98
N ALA A 211 -17.37 -4.35 -13.48
CA ALA A 211 -17.61 -5.66 -12.88
C ALA A 211 -18.05 -5.58 -11.40
N GLY A 212 -17.95 -4.41 -10.78
CA GLY A 212 -18.32 -4.16 -9.39
C GLY A 212 -17.37 -4.81 -8.37
N VAL A 213 -16.14 -5.14 -8.76
CA VAL A 213 -15.17 -5.79 -7.87
C VAL A 213 -14.64 -4.80 -6.84
N THR A 214 -14.37 -3.55 -7.23
CA THR A 214 -13.94 -2.48 -6.32
C THR A 214 -15.04 -2.12 -5.32
N ALA A 215 -16.30 -2.12 -5.75
CA ALA A 215 -17.42 -1.95 -4.83
C ALA A 215 -17.51 -3.08 -3.80
N GLN A 216 -17.28 -4.33 -4.21
CA GLN A 216 -17.21 -5.47 -3.27
C GLN A 216 -16.01 -5.36 -2.32
N PHE A 217 -14.88 -4.86 -2.79
CA PHE A 217 -13.68 -4.60 -1.98
C PHE A 217 -13.95 -3.53 -0.93
N ASP A 218 -14.58 -2.42 -1.30
CA ASP A 218 -14.95 -1.34 -0.38
C ASP A 218 -15.93 -1.84 0.70
N LEU A 219 -17.02 -2.49 0.27
CA LEU A 219 -18.04 -3.06 1.16
C LEU A 219 -17.50 -4.18 2.06
N ASN A 220 -16.36 -4.80 1.72
CA ASN A 220 -15.76 -5.85 2.55
C ASN A 220 -15.38 -5.31 3.94
N VAL A 221 -14.99 -4.04 4.06
CA VAL A 221 -14.63 -3.45 5.35
C VAL A 221 -15.77 -3.53 6.35
N LEU A 222 -17.02 -3.41 5.89
CA LEU A 222 -18.20 -3.55 6.73
C LEU A 222 -18.31 -4.95 7.34
N ARG A 223 -17.97 -5.99 6.57
CA ARG A 223 -17.94 -7.37 7.04
C ARG A 223 -16.81 -7.62 8.04
N VAL A 224 -15.67 -6.95 7.84
CA VAL A 224 -14.57 -6.95 8.81
C VAL A 224 -15.03 -6.33 10.12
N LEU A 225 -15.72 -5.18 10.09
CA LEU A 225 -16.27 -4.56 11.31
C LEU A 225 -17.31 -5.43 12.02
N GLN A 226 -18.18 -6.13 11.25
CA GLN A 226 -19.13 -7.10 11.82
C GLN A 226 -18.40 -8.20 12.59
N ARG A 227 -17.34 -8.77 12.01
CA ARG A 227 -16.59 -9.89 12.57
C ARG A 227 -15.72 -9.50 13.75
N GLU A 228 -14.94 -8.43 13.61
CA GLU A 228 -13.88 -8.06 14.56
C GLU A 228 -14.41 -7.20 15.72
N LEU A 229 -15.40 -6.33 15.45
CA LEU A 229 -15.92 -5.37 16.44
C LEU A 229 -17.39 -5.61 16.81
N GLY A 230 -18.02 -6.66 16.26
CA GLY A 230 -19.43 -6.96 16.52
C GLY A 230 -20.34 -5.83 16.03
N ALA A 231 -20.04 -5.25 14.88
CA ALA A 231 -20.90 -4.23 14.27
C ALA A 231 -22.22 -4.85 13.79
N GLU A 232 -23.34 -4.24 14.17
CA GLU A 232 -24.68 -4.57 13.70
C GLU A 232 -25.05 -3.61 12.57
N LEU A 233 -24.72 -4.01 11.34
CA LEU A 233 -24.99 -3.26 10.12
C LEU A 233 -25.44 -4.20 9.00
N ASP A 234 -26.05 -3.63 7.99
CA ASP A 234 -26.44 -4.29 6.75
C ASP A 234 -25.59 -3.74 5.60
N PRO A 235 -24.64 -4.51 5.02
CA PRO A 235 -23.84 -4.03 3.90
C PRO A 235 -24.67 -3.60 2.68
N ASP A 236 -25.87 -4.17 2.49
CA ASP A 236 -26.76 -3.81 1.37
C ASP A 236 -27.43 -2.44 1.59
N ALA A 237 -27.27 -1.84 2.78
CA ALA A 237 -27.68 -0.47 3.08
C ALA A 237 -26.61 0.58 2.71
N PHE A 238 -25.53 0.17 2.05
CA PHE A 238 -24.45 1.03 1.59
C PHE A 238 -24.23 0.90 0.09
N GLU A 239 -23.95 2.03 -0.56
CA GLU A 239 -23.49 2.06 -1.95
C GLU A 239 -22.05 2.57 -2.02
N HIS A 240 -21.23 1.91 -2.83
CA HIS A 240 -19.89 2.36 -3.17
C HIS A 240 -19.95 3.64 -4.02
N ARG A 241 -19.03 4.56 -3.76
CA ARG A 241 -18.79 5.78 -4.54
C ARG A 241 -17.28 6.00 -4.68
N ALA A 242 -16.80 6.06 -5.92
CA ALA A 242 -15.47 6.59 -6.24
C ALA A 242 -15.61 8.05 -6.70
N VAL A 243 -14.86 8.96 -6.08
CA VAL A 243 -14.93 10.39 -6.38
C VAL A 243 -13.52 10.93 -6.64
N TRP A 244 -13.34 11.62 -7.76
CA TRP A 244 -12.16 12.46 -7.97
C TRP A 244 -12.37 13.80 -7.26
N VAL A 245 -11.46 14.13 -6.35
CA VAL A 245 -11.44 15.42 -5.66
C VAL A 245 -10.29 16.24 -6.26
N ALA A 246 -10.65 17.16 -7.15
CA ALA A 246 -9.70 17.85 -8.02
C ALA A 246 -8.77 18.79 -7.26
N GLU A 247 -9.26 19.41 -6.19
CA GLU A 247 -8.50 20.35 -5.36
C GLU A 247 -7.33 19.66 -4.63
N GLU A 248 -7.54 18.44 -4.16
CA GLU A 248 -6.54 17.60 -3.48
C GLU A 248 -5.83 16.62 -4.42
N GLU A 249 -6.18 16.59 -5.71
CA GLU A 249 -5.67 15.66 -6.72
C GLU A 249 -5.70 14.19 -6.27
N ARG A 250 -6.83 13.74 -5.72
CA ARG A 250 -6.98 12.36 -5.20
C ARG A 250 -8.29 11.71 -5.59
N ILE A 251 -8.27 10.39 -5.70
CA ILE A 251 -9.48 9.58 -5.63
C ILE A 251 -9.85 9.40 -4.16
N GLU A 252 -11.14 9.42 -3.86
CA GLU A 252 -11.70 8.93 -2.60
C GLU A 252 -12.65 7.78 -2.87
N MET A 253 -12.52 6.70 -2.11
CA MET A 253 -13.55 5.68 -1.99
C MET A 253 -14.42 6.00 -0.78
N ARG A 254 -15.73 5.90 -0.95
CA ARG A 254 -16.72 6.21 0.07
C ARG A 254 -17.84 5.19 0.05
N LEU A 255 -18.37 4.90 1.22
CA LEU A 255 -19.60 4.16 1.43
C LEU A 255 -20.72 5.14 1.77
N GLU A 256 -21.71 5.24 0.90
CA GLU A 256 -22.89 6.10 1.04
C GLU A 256 -24.06 5.33 1.63
N SER A 257 -24.63 5.84 2.72
CA SER A 257 -25.83 5.25 3.33
C SER A 257 -27.06 5.48 2.44
N VAL A 258 -27.77 4.42 2.03
CA VAL A 258 -28.96 4.59 1.16
C VAL A 258 -30.25 4.92 1.91
N ARG A 259 -30.20 4.89 3.25
CA ARG A 259 -31.33 5.16 4.15
C ARG A 259 -30.85 5.73 5.47
N ASP A 260 -31.76 6.30 6.26
CA ASP A 260 -31.47 6.59 7.66
C ASP A 260 -31.24 5.26 8.41
N GLN A 261 -30.13 5.16 9.14
CA GLN A 261 -29.78 3.96 9.89
C GLN A 261 -28.91 4.28 11.12
N THR A 262 -29.06 3.43 12.13
CA THR A 262 -28.19 3.43 13.32
C THR A 262 -27.42 2.12 13.34
N ILE A 263 -26.10 2.21 13.43
CA ILE A 263 -25.19 1.07 13.49
C ILE A 263 -24.66 0.96 14.92
N ARG A 264 -24.89 -0.19 15.56
CA ARG A 264 -24.32 -0.50 16.88
C ARG A 264 -23.00 -1.22 16.69
N ILE A 265 -21.90 -0.70 17.26
CA ILE A 265 -20.59 -1.37 17.24
C ILE A 265 -20.31 -2.00 18.61
N GLY A 266 -20.67 -3.27 18.77
CA GLY A 266 -20.72 -3.98 20.05
C GLY A 266 -19.48 -3.75 20.92
N ALA A 267 -18.30 -4.06 20.38
CA ALA A 267 -17.02 -3.97 21.07
C ALA A 267 -16.65 -2.55 21.55
N LEU A 268 -17.25 -1.51 20.96
CA LEU A 268 -16.94 -0.11 21.26
C LEU A 268 -17.95 0.57 22.17
N ASP A 269 -19.07 -0.09 22.49
CA ASP A 269 -20.23 0.57 23.09
C ASP A 269 -20.60 1.89 22.38
N LEU A 270 -20.58 1.85 21.04
CA LEU A 270 -20.79 3.00 20.17
C LEU A 270 -22.01 2.77 19.28
N ASP A 271 -22.87 3.79 19.23
CA ASP A 271 -23.93 3.93 18.23
C ASP A 271 -23.51 5.00 17.21
N VAL A 272 -23.63 4.67 15.93
CA VAL A 272 -23.34 5.59 14.82
C VAL A 272 -24.63 5.82 14.05
N GLU A 273 -25.13 7.04 14.10
CA GLU A 273 -26.27 7.48 13.29
C GLU A 273 -25.77 7.99 11.94
N LEU A 274 -26.35 7.46 10.87
CA LEU A 274 -26.14 7.88 9.49
C LEU A 274 -27.48 8.28 8.89
N THR A 275 -27.52 9.46 8.25
CA THR A 275 -28.65 9.89 7.43
C THR A 275 -28.55 9.32 6.00
N ALA A 276 -29.67 9.23 5.29
CA ALA A 276 -29.66 8.86 3.87
C ALA A 276 -28.80 9.86 3.07
N GLY A 277 -27.86 9.35 2.27
CA GLY A 277 -26.87 10.10 1.52
C GLY A 277 -25.62 10.48 2.32
N GLU A 278 -25.54 10.17 3.62
CA GLU A 278 -24.32 10.39 4.40
C GLU A 278 -23.22 9.42 3.97
N GLN A 279 -22.00 9.93 3.80
CA GLN A 279 -20.86 9.19 3.28
C GLN A 279 -19.81 8.96 4.37
N VAL A 280 -19.30 7.74 4.42
CA VAL A 280 -18.13 7.34 5.20
C VAL A 280 -16.97 7.14 4.23
N ARG A 281 -15.89 7.91 4.36
CA ARG A 281 -14.71 7.76 3.51
C ARG A 281 -13.88 6.57 3.97
N THR A 282 -13.56 5.67 3.06
CA THR A 282 -12.86 4.41 3.36
C THR A 282 -11.43 4.39 2.80
N GLU A 283 -11.16 5.17 1.75
CA GLU A 283 -9.82 5.32 1.20
C GLU A 283 -9.61 6.72 0.61
N ILE A 284 -8.35 7.16 0.62
CA ILE A 284 -7.85 8.17 -0.30
C ILE A 284 -6.80 7.52 -1.19
N SER A 285 -6.70 7.93 -2.44
CA SER A 285 -5.58 7.58 -3.31
C SER A 285 -5.12 8.80 -4.07
N THR A 286 -4.14 9.48 -3.48
CA THR A 286 -3.50 10.68 -4.02
C THR A 286 -2.79 10.35 -5.33
N LYS A 287 -2.98 11.21 -6.33
CA LYS A 287 -2.29 11.14 -7.62
C LYS A 287 -1.24 12.24 -7.67
N PHE A 288 -0.15 11.94 -8.33
CA PHE A 288 1.07 12.73 -8.19
C PHE A 288 1.43 13.48 -9.45
N ARG A 289 2.13 14.59 -9.24
CA ARG A 289 2.88 15.28 -10.29
C ARG A 289 4.36 15.16 -9.96
N ARG A 290 5.21 15.05 -10.98
CA ARG A 290 6.65 14.87 -10.81
C ARG A 290 7.25 15.92 -9.88
N GLU A 291 6.92 17.19 -10.09
CA GLU A 291 7.45 18.30 -9.29
C GLU A 291 6.99 18.20 -7.82
N GLY A 292 5.81 17.62 -7.58
CA GLY A 292 5.31 17.33 -6.23
C GLY A 292 6.15 16.26 -5.55
N VAL A 293 6.38 15.14 -6.24
CA VAL A 293 7.22 14.03 -5.74
C VAL A 293 8.65 14.51 -5.45
N GLU A 294 9.25 15.27 -6.37
CA GLU A 294 10.58 15.87 -6.19
C GLU A 294 10.66 16.76 -4.94
N ARG A 295 9.63 17.59 -4.68
CA ARG A 295 9.57 18.44 -3.49
C ARG A 295 9.42 17.64 -2.20
N GLU A 296 8.53 16.66 -2.17
CA GLU A 296 8.29 15.83 -0.97
C GLU A 296 9.52 15.00 -0.61
N LEU A 297 10.17 14.38 -1.59
CA LEU A 297 11.43 13.66 -1.39
C LEU A 297 12.52 14.60 -0.86
N ALA A 298 12.72 15.76 -1.50
CA ALA A 298 13.73 16.72 -1.08
C ALA A 298 13.48 17.24 0.35
N ALA A 299 12.23 17.51 0.71
CA ALA A 299 11.85 17.94 2.06
C ALA A 299 12.15 16.87 3.12
N ALA A 300 12.01 15.58 2.76
CA ALA A 300 12.40 14.46 3.61
C ALA A 300 13.92 14.19 3.62
N GLY A 301 14.74 14.96 2.89
CA GLY A 301 16.18 14.73 2.78
C GLY A 301 16.56 13.58 1.85
N LEU A 302 15.69 13.24 0.89
CA LEU A 302 15.94 12.26 -0.16
C LEU A 302 16.19 12.99 -1.48
N ARG A 303 17.32 12.69 -2.13
CA ARG A 303 17.66 13.27 -3.43
C ARG A 303 17.21 12.33 -4.54
N LEU A 304 16.30 12.80 -5.39
CA LEU A 304 15.89 12.09 -6.60
C LEU A 304 17.09 11.93 -7.55
N THR A 305 17.30 10.72 -8.06
CA THR A 305 18.39 10.38 -8.97
C THR A 305 17.89 9.91 -10.33
N HIS A 306 16.78 9.19 -10.35
CA HIS A 306 16.17 8.66 -11.57
C HIS A 306 14.65 8.75 -11.50
N TRP A 307 14.04 8.90 -12.67
CA TRP A 307 12.60 8.99 -12.86
C TRP A 307 12.25 8.25 -14.15
N TRP A 308 11.46 7.20 -14.02
CA TRP A 308 10.97 6.40 -15.15
C TRP A 308 9.46 6.44 -15.17
N THR A 309 8.87 6.49 -16.36
CA THR A 309 7.43 6.41 -16.57
C THR A 309 7.14 5.35 -17.61
N ASP A 310 5.92 4.85 -17.64
CA ASP A 310 5.44 4.08 -18.79
C ASP A 310 5.30 5.01 -20.02
N ALA A 311 5.10 4.42 -21.19
CA ALA A 311 5.03 5.15 -22.46
C ALA A 311 3.89 6.18 -22.51
N ALA A 312 2.80 6.00 -21.75
CA ALA A 312 1.68 6.93 -21.69
C ALA A 312 1.86 8.01 -20.60
N GLY A 313 2.86 7.87 -19.73
CA GLY A 313 3.06 8.78 -18.60
C GLY A 313 1.96 8.65 -17.53
N ASP A 314 1.41 7.44 -17.36
CA ASP A 314 0.34 7.17 -16.41
C ASP A 314 0.87 6.90 -15.00
N PHE A 315 2.04 6.28 -14.88
CA PHE A 315 2.66 5.88 -13.62
C PHE A 315 4.14 6.23 -13.64
N ALA A 316 4.74 6.43 -12.46
CA ALA A 316 6.16 6.66 -12.34
C ALA A 316 6.82 5.79 -11.26
N LEU A 317 8.06 5.37 -11.55
CA LEU A 317 9.02 4.91 -10.56
C LEU A 317 10.08 5.98 -10.36
N SER A 318 10.33 6.31 -9.10
CA SER A 318 11.36 7.25 -8.68
C SER A 318 12.43 6.55 -7.85
N LEU A 319 13.70 6.73 -8.20
CA LEU A 319 14.83 6.24 -7.39
C LEU A 319 15.50 7.41 -6.70
N SER A 320 15.57 7.33 -5.37
CA SER A 320 16.18 8.35 -4.53
C SER A 320 17.25 7.76 -3.62
N VAL A 321 18.20 8.60 -3.22
CA VAL A 321 19.23 8.24 -2.25
C VAL A 321 19.22 9.25 -1.09
N PRO A 322 19.82 8.92 0.07
CA PRO A 322 20.09 9.90 1.11
C PRO A 322 20.75 11.16 0.55
N GLY A 323 20.08 12.31 0.75
CA GLY A 323 20.62 13.65 0.46
C GLY A 323 21.65 14.09 1.49
#